data_AF-A0A4S2B4W7-F1
#
_entry.id   AF-A0A4S2B4W7-F1
#
_cell.length_a   1.000
_cell.length_b   1.000
_cell.length_c   1.000
_cell.angle_alpha   90.00
_cell.angle_beta   90.00
_cell.angle_gamma   90.00
#
_symmetry.space_group_name_H-M   'P 1'
#
loop_
_entity.id
_entity.type
_entity.pdbx_description
1 polymer ?
#
loop_
_entity_poly.entity_id
_entity_poly.type
_entity_poly.pdbx_seq_one_letter_code
_entity_poly.pdbx_strand_id
1 'polypeptide(L)'
;MKWEESLKYQLYADGRKRSYEKLYRISRLAYLKGCSEEKKKALEAYRLCCSRLFGNRCMPSIGSSLKRKKLCDADCPYIRKYEFELYKLGGCAESTPE
;
A
#
# COMPACT_ATOMS: atom_id res chain seq x y z
N MET A 1 5.64 14.47 -4.15
CA MET A 1 4.86 15.64 -4.62
C MET A 1 4.41 15.41 -6.06
N LYS A 2 3.19 15.87 -6.41
CA LYS A 2 2.62 16.15 -7.76
C LYS A 2 1.19 15.66 -8.01
N TRP A 3 0.58 14.82 -7.16
CA TRP A 3 -0.81 14.39 -7.41
C TRP A 3 -1.81 15.49 -7.06
N GLU A 4 -1.61 16.20 -5.94
CA GLU A 4 -2.44 17.35 -5.54
C GLU A 4 -2.37 18.47 -6.57
N GLU A 5 -1.20 18.73 -7.15
CA GLU A 5 -1.01 19.71 -8.22
C GLU A 5 -1.68 19.26 -9.52
N SER A 6 -1.55 17.97 -9.89
CA SER A 6 -2.25 17.41 -11.07
C SER A 6 -3.76 17.46 -10.91
N LEU A 7 -4.26 17.21 -9.70
CA LEU A 7 -5.68 17.23 -9.37
C LEU A 7 -6.22 18.67 -9.38
N LYS A 8 -5.47 19.61 -8.80
CA LYS A 8 -5.76 21.06 -8.90
C LYS A 8 -5.80 21.53 -10.35
N TYR A 9 -4.85 21.11 -11.17
CA TYR A 9 -4.80 21.47 -12.60
C TYR A 9 -5.99 20.90 -13.37
N GLN A 10 -6.34 19.62 -13.16
CA GLN A 10 -7.50 18.98 -13.80
C GLN A 10 -8.83 19.63 -13.39
N LEU A 11 -8.97 20.04 -12.12
CA LEU A 11 -10.14 20.76 -11.62
C LEU A 11 -10.24 22.19 -12.17
N TYR A 12 -9.10 22.87 -12.34
CA TYR A 12 -9.04 24.23 -12.93
C TYR A 12 -9.34 24.22 -14.42
N ALA A 13 -8.82 23.23 -15.16
CA ALA A 13 -9.01 23.09 -16.60
C ALA A 13 -10.47 22.77 -17.00
N ASP A 14 -11.28 22.25 -16.08
CA ASP A 14 -12.67 21.85 -16.34
C ASP A 14 -13.64 23.04 -16.40
N GLY A 15 -13.24 24.22 -15.91
CA GLY A 15 -14.10 25.40 -15.84
C GLY A 15 -15.44 25.14 -15.11
N ARG A 16 -16.38 26.08 -15.20
CA ARG A 16 -17.73 25.96 -14.58
C ARG A 16 -18.62 24.85 -15.18
N LYS A 17 -18.09 23.92 -15.99
CA LYS A 17 -18.82 22.79 -16.59
C LYS A 17 -18.49 21.49 -15.86
N ARG A 18 -19.03 21.32 -14.65
CA ARG A 18 -18.84 20.10 -13.84
C ARG A 18 -19.71 18.97 -14.39
N SER A 19 -19.13 18.08 -15.19
CA SER A 19 -19.72 16.74 -15.36
C SER A 19 -19.51 15.97 -14.05
N TYR A 20 -20.59 15.65 -13.34
CA TYR A 20 -20.55 14.89 -12.08
C TYR A 20 -19.73 13.60 -12.23
N GLU A 21 -19.83 12.94 -13.39
CA GLU A 21 -19.09 11.72 -13.70
C GLU A 21 -17.57 11.94 -13.71
N LYS A 22 -17.10 13.07 -14.24
CA LYS A 22 -15.67 13.40 -14.31
C LYS A 22 -15.10 13.66 -12.92
N LEU A 23 -15.83 14.40 -12.08
CA LEU A 23 -15.45 14.63 -10.69
C LEU A 23 -15.42 13.32 -9.89
N TYR A 24 -16.44 12.48 -10.05
CA TYR A 24 -16.51 11.17 -9.42
C TYR A 24 -15.29 10.30 -9.80
N ARG A 25 -14.91 10.26 -11.08
CA ARG A 25 -13.71 9.51 -11.53
C ARG A 25 -12.43 10.05 -10.90
N ILE A 26 -12.24 11.37 -10.87
CA ILE A 26 -11.05 12.01 -10.28
C ILE A 26 -10.96 11.69 -8.78
N SER A 27 -12.07 11.84 -8.04
CA SER A 27 -12.14 11.52 -6.62
C SER A 27 -11.89 10.04 -6.34
N ARG A 28 -12.46 9.14 -7.14
CA ARG A 28 -12.25 7.69 -7.01
C ARG A 28 -10.79 7.30 -7.24
N LEU A 29 -10.14 7.88 -8.26
CA LEU A 29 -8.71 7.63 -8.52
C LEU A 29 -7.82 8.11 -7.38
N ALA A 30 -8.10 9.30 -6.82
CA ALA A 30 -7.37 9.83 -5.68
C ALA A 30 -7.53 8.93 -4.44
N TYR A 31 -8.75 8.46 -4.17
CA TYR A 31 -9.04 7.53 -3.08
C TYR A 31 -8.26 6.21 -3.22
N LEU A 32 -8.33 5.56 -4.38
CA LEU A 32 -7.64 4.29 -4.64
C LEU A 32 -6.12 4.43 -4.46
N LYS A 33 -5.55 5.55 -4.93
CA LYS A 33 -4.12 5.84 -4.76
C LYS A 33 -3.75 6.07 -3.30
N GLY A 34 -4.59 6.79 -2.54
CA GLY A 34 -4.43 6.97 -1.10
C GLY A 34 -4.39 5.63 -0.37
N CYS A 35 -5.37 4.77 -0.62
CA CYS A 35 -5.44 3.43 -0.03
C CYS A 35 -4.20 2.59 -0.37
N SER A 36 -3.71 2.64 -1.61
CA SER A 36 -2.50 1.91 -2.00
C SER A 36 -1.26 2.39 -1.24
N GLU A 37 -1.10 3.70 -1.05
CA GLU A 37 0.03 4.27 -0.31
C GLU A 37 -0.07 3.95 1.18
N GLU A 38 -1.26 4.01 1.78
CA GLU A 38 -1.49 3.61 3.17
C GLU A 38 -1.18 2.13 3.37
N LYS A 39 -1.64 1.26 2.47
CA LYS A 39 -1.33 -0.18 2.50
C LYS A 39 0.18 -0.42 2.46
N LYS A 40 0.89 0.26 1.56
CA LYS A 40 2.36 0.14 1.45
C LYS A 40 3.06 0.57 2.74
N LYS A 41 2.66 1.68 3.33
CA LYS A 41 3.21 2.16 4.61
C LYS A 41 2.91 1.21 5.77
N ALA A 42 1.70 0.64 5.81
CA ALA A 42 1.32 -0.35 6.82
C ALA A 42 2.19 -1.62 6.73
N LEU A 43 2.40 -2.14 5.51
CA LEU A 43 3.30 -3.27 5.28
C LEU A 43 4.74 -2.96 5.68
N GLU A 44 5.24 -1.77 5.34
CA GLU A 44 6.60 -1.36 5.69
C GLU A 44 6.78 -1.21 7.22
N ALA A 45 5.81 -0.60 7.91
CA ALA A 45 5.81 -0.53 9.37
C ALA A 45 5.79 -1.93 10.00
N TYR A 46 4.99 -2.84 9.45
CA TYR A 46 4.93 -4.22 9.93
C TYR A 46 6.24 -4.97 9.71
N ARG A 47 6.89 -4.78 8.55
CA ARG A 47 8.24 -5.31 8.25
C ARG A 47 9.28 -4.79 9.25
N LEU A 48 9.27 -3.49 9.55
CA LEU A 48 10.19 -2.88 10.52
C LEU A 48 9.96 -3.41 11.94
N CYS A 49 8.71 -3.66 12.32
CA CYS A 49 8.34 -4.22 13.62
C CYS A 49 8.43 -5.76 13.69
N CYS A 50 8.70 -6.43 12.56
CA CYS A 50 8.61 -7.88 12.44
C CYS A 50 9.48 -8.63 13.47
N SER A 51 10.68 -8.09 13.76
CA SER A 51 11.58 -8.62 14.80
C SER A 51 10.97 -8.57 16.21
N ARG A 52 10.18 -7.55 16.52
CA ARG A 52 9.49 -7.39 17.80
C ARG A 52 8.22 -8.23 17.88
N LEU A 53 7.49 -8.36 16.77
CA LEU A 53 6.22 -9.09 16.69
C LEU A 53 6.41 -10.61 16.63
N PHE A 54 7.42 -11.08 15.89
CA PHE A 54 7.61 -12.49 15.57
C PHE A 54 9.00 -13.03 15.96
N GLY A 55 9.84 -12.21 16.57
CA GLY A 55 11.22 -12.59 16.88
C GLY A 55 12.02 -12.91 15.62
N ASN A 56 12.84 -13.95 15.70
CA ASN A 56 13.69 -14.39 14.58
C ASN A 56 12.93 -15.25 13.53
N ARG A 57 11.63 -15.49 13.68
CA ARG A 57 10.85 -16.40 12.80
C ARG A 57 10.75 -15.91 11.36
N CYS A 58 10.86 -14.60 11.15
CA CYS A 58 10.83 -13.94 9.84
C CYS A 58 12.19 -13.34 9.43
N MET A 59 13.27 -13.73 10.12
CA MET A 59 14.62 -13.33 9.76
C MET A 59 15.32 -14.49 9.04
N PRO A 60 15.76 -14.31 7.78
CA PRO A 60 16.55 -15.33 7.12
C PRO A 60 17.89 -15.49 7.86
N SER A 61 18.16 -16.69 8.36
CA SER A 61 19.43 -17.08 8.96
C SER A 61 20.48 -17.37 7.86
N ILE A 62 20.74 -16.40 6.99
CA ILE A 62 21.77 -16.54 5.96
C ILE A 62 23.14 -16.18 6.56
N GLY A 63 23.89 -17.22 6.94
CA GLY A 63 25.36 -17.29 6.91
C GLY A 63 26.18 -16.46 7.92
N SER A 64 27.05 -17.16 8.65
CA SER A 64 28.18 -16.68 9.46
C SER A 64 27.87 -15.76 10.66
N SER A 65 28.40 -16.16 11.80
CA SER A 65 28.19 -15.71 13.18
C SER A 65 28.48 -14.23 13.49
N LEU A 66 28.68 -13.34 12.51
CA LEU A 66 29.06 -11.94 12.79
C LEU A 66 28.19 -10.82 12.19
N LYS A 67 27.25 -11.09 11.27
CA LYS A 67 26.36 -10.03 10.75
C LYS A 67 24.96 -10.57 10.42
N ARG A 68 24.24 -11.07 11.44
CA ARG A 68 22.82 -11.42 11.28
C ARG A 68 22.05 -10.17 10.86
N LYS A 69 21.45 -10.19 9.67
CA LYS A 69 20.52 -9.12 9.23
C LYS A 69 19.40 -9.02 10.27
N LYS A 70 19.40 -7.94 11.07
CA LYS A 70 18.36 -7.66 12.09
C LYS A 70 17.06 -7.14 11.47
N LEU A 71 16.91 -7.20 10.16
CA LEU A 71 15.76 -6.67 9.44
C LEU A 71 15.06 -7.81 8.70
N CYS A 72 13.74 -7.87 8.83
CA CYS A 72 12.93 -8.75 8.01
C CYS A 72 13.01 -8.32 6.55
N ASP A 73 13.23 -9.30 5.67
CA ASP A 73 13.27 -9.15 4.21
C ASP A 73 11.88 -9.00 3.58
N ALA A 74 10.82 -9.02 4.40
CA ALA A 74 9.42 -9.04 3.99
C ALA A 74 8.97 -10.31 3.28
N ASP A 75 9.82 -11.31 3.12
CA ASP A 75 9.49 -12.56 2.44
C ASP A 75 9.19 -13.69 3.44
N CYS A 76 8.35 -13.39 4.45
CA CYS A 76 7.94 -14.38 5.45
C CYS A 76 6.43 -14.66 5.41
N PRO A 77 5.99 -15.88 5.78
CA PRO A 77 4.57 -16.26 5.77
C PRO A 77 3.65 -15.33 6.55
N TYR A 78 4.15 -14.72 7.63
CA TYR A 78 3.37 -13.80 8.48
C TYR A 78 3.10 -12.46 7.79
N ILE A 79 4.07 -11.93 7.04
CA ILE A 79 3.89 -10.70 6.26
C ILE A 79 2.96 -10.95 5.08
N ARG A 80 3.10 -12.09 4.39
CA ARG A 80 2.16 -12.49 3.32
C ARG A 80 0.72 -12.65 3.85
N LYS A 81 0.55 -13.22 5.05
CA LYS A 81 -0.77 -13.30 5.70
C LYS A 81 -1.32 -11.91 6.01
N TYR A 82 -0.49 -11.01 6.55
CA TYR A 82 -0.91 -9.64 6.84
C TYR A 82 -1.27 -8.86 5.57
N GLU A 83 -0.50 -9.02 4.48
CA GLU A 83 -0.80 -8.46 3.17
C GLU A 83 -2.15 -8.97 2.61
N PHE A 84 -2.43 -10.26 2.79
CA PHE A 84 -3.70 -10.87 2.40
C PHE A 84 -4.88 -10.32 3.21
N GLU A 85 -4.76 -10.19 4.53
CA GLU A 85 -5.79 -9.56 5.36
C GLU A 85 -6.01 -8.08 4.99
N LEU A 86 -4.94 -7.33 4.71
CA LEU A 86 -5.04 -5.97 4.20
C LEU A 86 -5.77 -5.90 2.84
N TYR A 87 -5.59 -6.91 1.98
CA TYR A 87 -6.30 -6.99 0.71
C TYR A 87 -7.81 -7.19 0.91
N LYS A 88 -8.22 -8.03 1.87
CA LYS A 88 -9.64 -8.22 2.21
C LYS A 88 -10.31 -6.94 2.71
N LEU A 89 -9.59 -6.17 3.53
CA LEU A 89 -10.08 -4.89 4.06
C LEU A 89 -10.22 -3.82 2.97
N GLY A 90 -9.50 -3.97 1.85
CA GLY A 90 -9.45 -2.99 0.77
C GLY A 90 -10.71 -2.90 -0.08
N GLY A 91 -11.68 -3.82 0.03
CA GLY A 91 -12.99 -3.74 -0.66
C GLY A 91 -12.96 -3.56 -2.19
N CYS A 92 -11.78 -3.54 -2.80
CA CYS A 92 -11.53 -3.47 -4.23
C CYS A 92 -11.07 -4.86 -4.67
N ALA A 93 -11.90 -5.87 -4.41
CA ALA A 93 -12.04 -6.89 -5.41
C ALA A 93 -12.53 -6.14 -6.65
N GLU A 94 -11.63 -5.82 -7.58
CA GLU A 94 -12.02 -5.95 -8.97
C GLU A 94 -12.60 -7.36 -9.06
N SER A 95 -13.93 -7.43 -9.10
CA SER A 95 -14.61 -8.49 -9.79
C SER A 95 -14.01 -8.51 -11.18
N THR A 96 -12.99 -9.34 -11.36
CA THR A 96 -12.46 -9.69 -12.68
C THR A 96 -13.62 -10.42 -13.35
N PRO A 97 -14.23 -9.87 -14.41
CA PRO A 97 -15.12 -10.66 -15.23
C PRO A 97 -14.24 -11.38 -16.24
N GLU A 98 -14.08 -12.69 -16.09
CA GLU A 98 -13.86 -13.64 -17.18
C GLU A 98 -14.34 -15.03 -16.74
#